data_AF-A0A939YKI9-F1
#
_entry.id   AF-A0A939YKI9-F1
#
_cell.length_a   1.000
_cell.length_b   1.000
_cell.length_c   1.000
_cell.angle_alpha   90.00
_cell.angle_beta   90.00
_cell.angle_gamma   90.00
#
_symmetry.space_group_name_H-M   'P 1'
#
loop_
_entity.id
_entity.type
_entity.pdbx_description
1 polymer ?
#
loop_
_entity_poly.entity_id
_entity_poly.type
_entity_poly.pdbx_seq_one_letter_code
_entity_poly.pdbx_strand_id
1 'polypeptide(L)'
;MKIVKRTALWLALMLAVAVSVDVLGSIVCTLLVVNSMDGAYIGYSKQAEKRIVYKINEVDEKNNSNGLAPMILRVVMDDDSWNSHNSLLELSVFTDLDIDESHIFFTKDITNEFSKGIFALAYEDTGISVSYVKTPVGLIDINEFIKLDSSSDFFTELEKNKDATIRVDAYSIDNFTVTPSKLTILDENGNALRSFEFPTDGKIIEKDNIYIKNEYDKHYTGYGVYNKMKTAYKGERKVDRIASDLVPKAEFSQGKHYETNHSYGFASIYSKHVETYDDNAYVYVMRFSFIRSFLFYTAIFGLIMTVIFILKCRKKDKEEWY
;
A
#
# COMPACT_ATOMS: atom_id res chain seq x y z
N MET A 1 -27.22 39.72 -19.23
CA MET A 1 -28.03 38.69 -18.52
C MET A 1 -28.10 37.32 -19.24
N LYS A 2 -28.38 37.24 -20.55
CA LYS A 2 -28.51 35.93 -21.25
C LYS A 2 -27.24 35.06 -21.16
N ILE A 3 -26.05 35.64 -21.33
CA ILE A 3 -24.76 34.92 -21.26
C ILE A 3 -24.54 34.34 -19.85
N VAL A 4 -24.68 35.16 -18.80
CA VAL A 4 -24.53 34.72 -17.41
C VAL A 4 -25.47 33.56 -17.06
N LYS A 5 -26.74 33.64 -17.48
CA LYS A 5 -27.72 32.54 -17.28
C LYS A 5 -27.32 31.26 -18.02
N ARG A 6 -26.79 31.37 -19.24
CA ARG A 6 -26.31 30.21 -20.03
C ARG A 6 -25.08 29.57 -19.41
N THR A 7 -24.13 30.38 -18.95
CA THR A 7 -22.93 29.89 -18.25
C THR A 7 -23.30 29.18 -16.96
N ALA A 8 -24.21 29.75 -16.15
CA ALA A 8 -24.68 29.10 -14.93
C ALA A 8 -25.39 27.76 -15.21
N LEU A 9 -26.23 27.70 -16.24
CA LEU A 9 -26.90 26.46 -16.64
C LEU A 9 -25.90 25.41 -17.16
N TRP A 10 -24.89 25.83 -17.91
CA TRP A 10 -23.81 24.94 -18.38
C TRP A 10 -22.98 24.40 -17.22
N LEU A 11 -22.62 25.23 -16.24
CA LEU A 11 -21.91 24.78 -15.04
C LEU A 11 -22.74 23.77 -14.23
N ALA A 12 -24.03 24.01 -14.05
CA ALA A 12 -24.93 23.07 -13.39
C ALA A 12 -25.01 21.74 -14.14
N LEU A 13 -25.02 21.78 -15.48
CA LEU A 13 -24.99 20.59 -16.33
C LEU A 13 -23.68 19.80 -16.17
N MET A 14 -22.53 20.48 -16.17
CA MET A 14 -21.22 19.85 -15.97
C MET A 14 -21.09 19.22 -14.58
N LEU A 15 -21.61 19.88 -13.55
CA LEU A 15 -21.66 19.34 -12.20
C LEU A 15 -22.53 18.06 -12.14
N ALA A 16 -23.70 18.08 -12.80
CA ALA A 16 -24.56 16.90 -12.87
C ALA A 16 -23.87 15.73 -13.59
N VAL A 17 -23.10 16.00 -14.65
CA VAL A 17 -22.30 14.97 -15.34
C VAL A 17 -21.25 14.40 -14.40
N ALA A 18 -20.46 15.25 -13.73
CA ALA A 18 -19.43 14.80 -12.79
C ALA A 18 -20.01 13.92 -11.68
N VAL A 19 -21.08 14.36 -11.01
CA VAL A 19 -21.75 13.57 -9.97
C VAL A 19 -22.26 12.23 -10.52
N SER A 20 -22.81 12.22 -11.73
CA SER A 20 -23.31 10.98 -12.34
C SER A 20 -22.18 10.00 -12.64
N VAL A 21 -21.04 10.49 -13.15
CA VAL A 21 -19.85 9.68 -13.41
C VAL A 21 -19.27 9.14 -12.10
N ASP A 22 -19.25 9.94 -11.03
CA ASP A 22 -18.78 9.53 -9.70
C ASP A 22 -19.63 8.41 -9.09
N VAL A 23 -20.96 8.55 -9.17
CA VAL A 23 -21.91 7.52 -8.71
C VAL A 23 -21.76 6.24 -9.51
N LEU A 24 -21.73 6.32 -10.84
CA LEU A 24 -21.55 5.15 -11.69
C LEU A 24 -20.20 4.47 -11.45
N GLY A 25 -19.12 5.25 -11.38
CA GLY A 25 -17.79 4.75 -11.08
C GLY A 25 -17.73 4.04 -9.74
N SER A 26 -18.37 4.62 -8.71
CA SER A 26 -18.46 4.00 -7.38
C SER A 26 -19.18 2.65 -7.43
N ILE A 27 -20.34 2.57 -8.11
CA ILE A 27 -21.10 1.32 -8.23
C ILE A 27 -20.25 0.24 -8.93
N VAL A 28 -19.62 0.58 -10.05
CA VAL A 28 -18.82 -0.35 -10.84
C VAL A 28 -17.59 -0.83 -10.05
N CYS A 29 -16.84 0.09 -9.44
CA CYS A 29 -15.68 -0.23 -8.61
C CYS A 29 -16.06 -1.15 -7.45
N THR A 30 -17.17 -0.86 -6.75
CA THR A 30 -17.62 -1.69 -5.64
C THR A 30 -17.93 -3.12 -6.09
N LEU A 31 -18.65 -3.27 -7.20
CA LEU A 31 -19.08 -4.57 -7.71
C LEU A 31 -17.93 -5.41 -8.27
N LEU A 32 -16.98 -4.79 -8.99
CA LEU A 32 -15.93 -5.51 -9.69
C LEU A 32 -14.66 -5.72 -8.87
N VAL A 33 -14.35 -4.80 -7.94
CA VAL A 33 -13.06 -4.79 -7.23
C VAL A 33 -13.24 -4.87 -5.72
N VAL A 34 -13.94 -3.90 -5.10
CA VAL A 34 -13.97 -3.76 -3.63
C VAL A 34 -14.49 -5.02 -2.95
N ASN A 35 -15.65 -5.52 -3.39
CA ASN A 35 -16.25 -6.72 -2.79
C ASN A 35 -15.38 -7.98 -2.93
N SER A 36 -14.57 -8.06 -3.99
CA SER A 36 -13.64 -9.18 -4.20
C SER A 36 -12.47 -9.11 -3.21
N MET A 37 -11.89 -7.92 -3.04
CA MET A 37 -10.76 -7.72 -2.14
C MET A 37 -11.16 -7.81 -0.66
N ASP A 38 -12.34 -7.30 -0.29
CA ASP A 38 -12.83 -7.41 1.10
C ASP A 38 -12.89 -8.86 1.57
N GLY A 39 -13.40 -9.76 0.72
CA GLY A 39 -13.50 -11.19 1.02
C GLY A 39 -12.13 -11.87 1.17
N ALA A 40 -11.10 -11.38 0.49
CA ALA A 40 -9.76 -11.94 0.53
C ALA A 40 -9.06 -11.72 1.89
N TYR A 41 -9.49 -10.71 2.66
CA TYR A 41 -8.86 -10.32 3.93
C TYR A 41 -9.59 -10.81 5.19
N ILE A 42 -10.74 -11.50 5.05
CA ILE A 42 -11.48 -12.06 6.19
C ILE A 42 -10.71 -13.24 6.80
N GLY A 43 -10.65 -13.33 8.13
CA GLY A 43 -10.02 -14.43 8.87
C GLY A 43 -8.55 -14.20 9.21
N TYR A 44 -7.98 -13.05 8.82
CA TYR A 44 -6.58 -12.71 9.08
C TYR A 44 -6.30 -12.39 10.56
N SER A 45 -7.33 -12.02 11.34
CA SER A 45 -7.23 -11.91 12.80
C SER A 45 -6.64 -13.18 13.45
N LYS A 46 -6.98 -14.38 12.96
CA LYS A 46 -6.44 -15.67 13.45
C LYS A 46 -4.92 -15.79 13.33
N GLN A 47 -4.31 -14.96 12.51
CA GLN A 47 -2.87 -14.94 12.26
C GLN A 47 -2.18 -13.75 12.93
N ALA A 48 -2.90 -12.89 13.67
CA ALA A 48 -2.33 -11.67 14.25
C ALA A 48 -1.14 -11.96 15.16
N GLU A 49 -1.29 -12.88 16.13
CA GLU A 49 -0.18 -13.27 17.00
C GLU A 49 1.06 -13.72 16.21
N LYS A 50 0.89 -14.53 15.16
CA LYS A 50 2.00 -15.01 14.32
C LYS A 50 2.69 -13.90 13.52
N ARG A 51 2.03 -12.76 13.34
CA ARG A 51 2.50 -11.63 12.54
C ARG A 51 3.18 -10.56 13.39
N ILE A 52 2.91 -10.54 14.70
CA ILE A 52 3.43 -9.51 15.61
C ILE A 52 4.25 -10.09 16.77
N VAL A 53 3.98 -11.32 17.20
CA VAL A 53 4.72 -11.99 18.27
C VAL A 53 5.73 -12.95 17.67
N TYR A 54 7.00 -12.70 17.93
CA TYR A 54 8.05 -13.67 17.67
C TYR A 54 8.01 -14.76 18.74
N LYS A 55 8.07 -16.03 18.34
CA LYS A 55 8.32 -17.15 19.24
C LYS A 55 9.66 -17.73 18.85
N ILE A 56 10.69 -17.52 19.65
CA ILE A 56 11.95 -18.23 19.49
C ILE A 56 11.65 -19.69 19.80
N ASN A 57 11.40 -20.49 18.77
CA ASN A 57 11.31 -21.93 18.92
C ASN A 57 12.74 -22.42 19.20
N GLU A 58 12.88 -23.38 20.13
CA GLU A 58 14.13 -24.12 20.25
C GLU A 58 14.48 -24.67 18.85
N VAL A 59 15.70 -24.37 18.42
CA VAL A 59 16.20 -24.73 17.10
C VAL A 59 16.03 -26.24 16.95
N ASP A 60 15.22 -26.67 15.97
CA ASP A 60 15.09 -28.10 15.70
C ASP A 60 16.46 -28.70 15.35
N GLU A 61 16.63 -30.02 15.46
CA GLU A 61 17.90 -30.71 15.13
C GLU A 61 18.38 -30.46 13.68
N LYS A 62 17.59 -29.76 12.85
CA LYS A 62 17.83 -29.40 11.46
C LYS A 62 18.17 -27.92 11.24
N ASN A 63 18.33 -27.11 12.29
CA ASN A 63 18.66 -25.68 12.20
C ASN A 63 17.63 -24.83 11.42
N ASN A 64 16.37 -25.27 11.29
CA ASN A 64 15.40 -24.61 10.43
C ASN A 64 14.54 -23.57 11.15
N SER A 65 14.88 -22.30 10.89
CA SER A 65 14.13 -21.06 11.15
C SER A 65 13.77 -20.79 12.61
N ASN A 66 14.37 -19.73 13.18
CA ASN A 66 14.19 -19.24 14.57
C ASN A 66 12.78 -18.68 14.87
N GLY A 67 11.70 -19.30 14.39
CA GLY A 67 10.33 -18.79 14.53
C GLY A 67 10.07 -17.46 13.80
N LEU A 68 10.99 -17.05 12.94
CA LEU A 68 10.94 -15.82 12.13
C LEU A 68 10.16 -15.99 10.82
N ALA A 69 9.99 -17.22 10.33
CA ALA A 69 9.28 -17.48 9.08
C ALA A 69 7.83 -16.92 9.07
N PRO A 70 7.04 -17.00 10.17
CA PRO A 70 5.76 -16.32 10.26
C PRO A 70 5.84 -14.79 10.16
N MET A 71 6.93 -14.17 10.64
CA MET A 71 7.12 -12.71 10.55
C MET A 71 7.36 -12.24 9.11
N ILE A 72 7.83 -13.10 8.21
CA ILE A 72 7.89 -12.78 6.77
C ILE A 72 6.50 -12.40 6.25
N LEU A 73 5.44 -13.00 6.79
CA LEU A 73 4.06 -12.67 6.40
C LEU A 73 3.70 -11.21 6.75
N ARG A 74 4.41 -10.56 7.68
CA ARG A 74 4.21 -9.14 7.98
C ARG A 74 4.59 -8.26 6.79
N VAL A 75 5.62 -8.61 6.02
CA VAL A 75 6.07 -7.89 4.81
C VAL A 75 5.05 -7.98 3.66
N VAL A 76 4.22 -9.02 3.65
CA VAL A 76 3.18 -9.23 2.62
C VAL A 76 1.90 -8.44 2.94
N MET A 77 1.65 -8.15 4.21
CA MET A 77 0.42 -7.51 4.69
C MET A 77 0.70 -6.16 5.35
N ASP A 78 1.74 -5.46 4.89
CA ASP A 78 2.15 -4.16 5.42
C ASP A 78 1.46 -2.99 4.73
N ASP A 79 1.69 -1.79 5.24
CA ASP A 79 1.09 -0.58 4.72
C ASP A 79 1.65 -0.28 3.30
N ASP A 80 0.81 -0.27 2.26
CA ASP A 80 1.29 -0.16 0.87
C ASP A 80 0.32 0.59 -0.07
N SER A 81 0.82 1.07 -1.22
CA SER A 81 0.04 1.83 -2.21
C SER A 81 0.18 1.29 -3.63
N TRP A 82 -0.81 0.54 -4.10
CA TRP A 82 -0.78 -0.06 -5.44
C TRP A 82 -1.30 0.92 -6.47
N ASN A 83 -0.68 0.96 -7.65
CA ASN A 83 -1.21 1.76 -8.74
C ASN A 83 -1.34 0.89 -9.98
N SER A 84 -2.57 0.48 -10.28
CA SER A 84 -2.90 -0.10 -11.58
C SER A 84 -2.85 1.05 -12.60
N HIS A 85 -1.75 1.12 -13.36
CA HIS A 85 -1.63 2.01 -14.52
C HIS A 85 -1.78 1.16 -15.77
N ASN A 86 -3.03 0.87 -16.13
CA ASN A 86 -3.33 -0.15 -17.11
C ASN A 86 -3.92 0.41 -18.41
N SER A 87 -4.33 -0.49 -19.30
CA SER A 87 -4.78 -0.22 -20.66
C SER A 87 -6.03 0.67 -20.71
N LEU A 88 -6.29 1.27 -21.88
CA LEU A 88 -7.48 2.10 -22.12
C LEU A 88 -8.80 1.38 -21.81
N LEU A 89 -8.82 0.05 -21.90
CA LEU A 89 -9.97 -0.78 -21.54
C LEU A 89 -10.26 -0.73 -20.04
N GLU A 90 -9.23 -0.80 -19.19
CA GLU A 90 -9.39 -0.77 -17.73
C GLU A 90 -9.79 0.62 -17.22
N LEU A 91 -9.26 1.68 -17.85
CA LEU A 91 -9.76 3.04 -17.70
C LEU A 91 -11.26 3.13 -18.02
N SER A 92 -11.71 2.44 -19.07
CA SER A 92 -13.11 2.47 -19.52
C SER A 92 -14.08 1.70 -18.62
N VAL A 93 -13.62 0.75 -17.81
CA VAL A 93 -14.50 -0.01 -16.89
C VAL A 93 -14.29 0.36 -15.41
N PHE A 94 -13.63 1.48 -15.13
CA PHE A 94 -13.33 1.94 -13.76
C PHE A 94 -12.48 0.95 -12.94
N THR A 95 -11.58 0.22 -13.60
CA THR A 95 -10.64 -0.70 -12.91
C THR A 95 -9.19 -0.20 -12.93
N ASP A 96 -8.92 0.94 -13.56
CA ASP A 96 -7.66 1.70 -13.42
C ASP A 96 -7.68 2.45 -12.08
N LEU A 97 -7.17 1.78 -11.04
CA LEU A 97 -7.27 2.20 -9.65
C LEU A 97 -5.91 2.48 -9.02
N ASP A 98 -5.87 3.56 -8.24
CA ASP A 98 -4.86 3.75 -7.21
C ASP A 98 -5.44 3.25 -5.88
N ILE A 99 -4.78 2.29 -5.24
CA ILE A 99 -5.22 1.64 -4.00
C ILE A 99 -4.23 1.98 -2.90
N ASP A 100 -4.68 2.66 -1.83
CA ASP A 100 -3.91 2.81 -0.60
C ASP A 100 -4.42 1.79 0.43
N GLU A 101 -3.53 0.98 1.01
CA GLU A 101 -3.87 -0.05 2.00
C GLU A 101 -3.14 0.21 3.32
N SER A 102 -3.85 0.07 4.45
CA SER A 102 -3.27 0.05 5.78
C SER A 102 -3.75 -1.16 6.57
N HIS A 103 -2.84 -1.80 7.29
CA HIS A 103 -3.06 -3.03 8.04
C HIS A 103 -2.50 -2.93 9.44
N ILE A 104 -3.35 -3.19 10.44
CA ILE A 104 -2.98 -3.20 11.85
C ILE A 104 -3.33 -4.56 12.45
N PHE A 105 -2.31 -5.25 12.96
CA PHE A 105 -2.45 -6.50 13.71
C PHE A 105 -2.13 -6.25 15.19
N PHE A 106 -2.96 -6.77 16.09
CA PHE A 106 -2.75 -6.66 17.53
C PHE A 106 -3.44 -7.81 18.26
N THR A 107 -3.04 -8.07 19.50
CA THR A 107 -3.85 -8.89 20.41
C THR A 107 -4.48 -7.99 21.47
N LYS A 108 -5.36 -8.57 22.28
CA LYS A 108 -5.98 -7.90 23.44
C LYS A 108 -4.95 -7.25 24.36
N ASP A 109 -3.79 -7.88 24.51
CA ASP A 109 -2.75 -7.47 25.47
C ASP A 109 -1.47 -6.97 24.80
N ILE A 110 -1.30 -7.16 23.48
CA ILE A 110 -0.05 -6.88 22.77
C ILE A 110 -0.31 -5.98 21.56
N THR A 111 0.32 -4.79 21.60
CA THR A 111 0.58 -3.93 20.45
C THR A 111 2.08 -3.61 20.46
N ASN A 112 2.78 -3.84 19.34
CA ASN A 112 4.23 -3.62 19.26
C ASN A 112 4.64 -2.98 17.92
N GLU A 113 5.94 -2.87 17.67
CA GLU A 113 6.51 -2.27 16.46
C GLU A 113 6.08 -2.97 15.17
N PHE A 114 5.75 -4.26 15.22
CA PHE A 114 5.26 -5.01 14.06
C PHE A 114 3.74 -4.93 13.90
N SER A 115 3.02 -4.26 14.79
CA SER A 115 1.57 -4.13 14.68
C SER A 115 1.15 -3.36 13.42
N LYS A 116 1.89 -2.32 13.03
CA LYS A 116 1.60 -1.46 11.87
C LYS A 116 2.89 -0.88 11.29
N GLY A 117 2.89 -0.52 10.01
CA GLY A 117 4.07 0.04 9.34
C GLY A 117 4.36 -0.61 7.99
N ILE A 118 5.47 -0.20 7.40
CA ILE A 118 5.99 -0.68 6.12
C ILE A 118 7.30 -1.41 6.41
N PHE A 119 7.43 -2.67 6.00
CA PHE A 119 8.53 -3.52 6.40
C PHE A 119 9.27 -4.12 5.21
N ALA A 120 10.60 -4.18 5.28
CA ALA A 120 11.41 -4.98 4.36
C ALA A 120 12.05 -6.17 5.08
N LEU A 121 12.15 -7.30 4.39
CA LEU A 121 12.79 -8.51 4.93
C LEU A 121 14.30 -8.45 4.69
N ALA A 122 15.07 -8.46 5.78
CA ALA A 122 16.49 -8.82 5.74
C ALA A 122 16.62 -10.35 5.84
N TYR A 123 17.40 -10.95 4.95
CA TYR A 123 17.59 -12.39 4.91
C TYR A 123 19.04 -12.78 4.66
N GLU A 124 19.43 -13.93 5.20
CA GLU A 124 20.72 -14.58 4.97
C GLU A 124 20.62 -15.51 3.75
N ASP A 125 21.54 -15.35 2.81
CA ASP A 125 21.75 -16.29 1.70
C ASP A 125 22.75 -17.37 2.12
N THR A 126 22.27 -18.61 2.16
CA THR A 126 23.06 -19.78 2.56
C THR A 126 23.48 -20.66 1.37
N GLY A 127 23.14 -20.28 0.14
CA GLY A 127 23.50 -21.01 -1.08
C GLY A 127 22.79 -22.37 -1.28
N ILE A 128 21.83 -22.75 -0.42
CA ILE A 128 21.08 -24.01 -0.54
C ILE A 128 19.90 -23.84 -1.51
N SER A 129 20.07 -24.36 -2.72
CA SER A 129 19.26 -24.06 -3.91
C SER A 129 17.91 -24.78 -4.05
N VAL A 130 17.42 -25.51 -3.04
CA VAL A 130 16.29 -26.44 -3.23
C VAL A 130 14.95 -25.92 -2.70
N SER A 131 14.93 -24.82 -1.96
CA SER A 131 13.70 -24.09 -1.69
C SER A 131 14.02 -22.62 -1.50
N TYR A 132 13.28 -21.72 -2.16
CA TYR A 132 13.39 -20.26 -2.08
C TYR A 132 13.11 -19.67 -0.68
N VAL A 133 13.21 -20.47 0.38
CA VAL A 133 13.09 -20.03 1.76
C VAL A 133 14.43 -19.43 2.18
N LYS A 134 14.64 -18.18 1.76
CA LYS A 134 15.67 -17.30 2.28
C LYS A 134 15.57 -17.29 3.81
N THR A 135 16.70 -17.43 4.53
CA THR A 135 16.66 -17.52 6.00
C THR A 135 16.41 -16.13 6.57
N PRO A 136 15.24 -15.85 7.16
CA PRO A 136 14.94 -14.51 7.67
C PRO A 136 15.89 -14.15 8.81
N VAL A 137 16.47 -12.95 8.75
CA VAL A 137 17.28 -12.36 9.83
C VAL A 137 16.39 -11.49 10.71
N GLY A 138 15.52 -10.71 10.08
CA GLY A 138 14.58 -9.82 10.75
C GLY A 138 13.94 -8.84 9.76
N LEU A 139 13.21 -7.87 10.30
CA LEU A 139 12.48 -6.89 9.52
C LEU A 139 13.10 -5.50 9.69
N ILE A 140 13.19 -4.76 8.60
CA ILE A 140 13.58 -3.35 8.62
C ILE A 140 12.27 -2.55 8.59
N ASP A 141 12.02 -1.73 9.61
CA ASP A 141 10.95 -0.72 9.57
C ASP A 141 11.37 0.40 8.62
N ILE A 142 10.69 0.45 7.47
CA ILE A 142 10.99 1.43 6.42
C ILE A 142 10.58 2.83 6.84
N ASN A 143 9.55 3.01 7.68
CA ASN A 143 9.14 4.32 8.15
C ASN A 143 10.20 4.96 9.05
N GLU A 144 10.89 4.16 9.88
CA GLU A 144 12.02 4.64 10.67
C GLU A 144 13.29 4.76 9.82
N PHE A 145 13.54 3.82 8.91
CA PHE A 145 14.72 3.84 8.05
C PHE A 145 14.84 5.11 7.20
N ILE A 146 13.72 5.60 6.63
CA ILE A 146 13.72 6.84 5.81
C ILE A 146 14.01 8.12 6.62
N LYS A 147 14.07 8.04 7.95
CA LYS A 147 14.42 9.18 8.82
C LYS A 147 15.92 9.25 9.11
N LEU A 148 16.67 8.18 8.81
CA LEU A 148 18.11 8.13 9.07
C LEU A 148 18.88 9.02 8.08
N ASP A 149 20.00 9.57 8.53
CA ASP A 149 20.96 10.24 7.66
C ASP A 149 21.40 9.30 6.53
N SER A 150 21.63 9.84 5.33
CA SER A 150 21.96 9.08 4.10
C SER A 150 20.83 8.24 3.48
N SER A 151 19.65 8.12 4.10
CA SER A 151 18.52 7.35 3.54
C SER A 151 17.95 7.96 2.24
N SER A 152 18.00 9.28 2.10
CA SER A 152 17.61 10.01 0.89
C SER A 152 18.57 9.76 -0.27
N ASP A 153 19.87 9.73 0.00
CA ASP A 153 20.92 9.44 -0.97
C ASP A 153 20.83 7.98 -1.44
N PHE A 154 20.59 7.06 -0.50
CA PHE A 154 20.34 5.65 -0.80
C PHE A 154 19.12 5.48 -1.70
N PHE A 155 18.00 6.12 -1.37
CA PHE A 155 16.78 6.11 -2.19
C PHE A 155 17.02 6.65 -3.61
N THR A 156 17.74 7.77 -3.72
CA THR A 156 18.10 8.38 -5.02
C THR A 156 18.94 7.44 -5.87
N GLU A 157 19.82 6.65 -5.26
CA GLU A 157 20.64 5.68 -5.99
C GLU A 157 19.84 4.42 -6.38
N LEU A 158 18.91 3.97 -5.53
CA LEU A 158 17.95 2.92 -5.88
C LEU A 158 17.03 3.34 -7.03
N GLU A 159 16.62 4.61 -7.11
CA GLU A 159 15.78 5.10 -8.21
C GLU A 159 16.46 4.93 -9.58
N LYS A 160 17.79 5.05 -9.63
CA LYS A 160 18.59 4.81 -10.84
C LYS A 160 18.78 3.31 -11.13
N ASN A 161 18.82 2.50 -10.08
CA ASN A 161 19.14 1.07 -10.13
C ASN A 161 18.01 0.24 -9.49
N LYS A 162 16.81 0.34 -10.05
CA LYS A 162 15.57 -0.16 -9.40
C LYS A 162 15.57 -1.66 -9.13
N ASP A 163 16.25 -2.44 -9.96
CA ASP A 163 16.38 -3.90 -9.85
C ASP A 163 17.70 -4.35 -9.20
N ALA A 164 18.47 -3.42 -8.63
CA ALA A 164 19.74 -3.76 -8.00
C ALA A 164 19.55 -4.63 -6.76
N THR A 165 20.52 -5.51 -6.53
CA THR A 165 20.59 -6.29 -5.29
C THR A 165 21.11 -5.41 -4.16
N ILE A 166 20.48 -5.49 -2.99
CA ILE A 166 20.88 -4.71 -1.82
C ILE A 166 21.50 -5.67 -0.81
N ARG A 167 22.78 -5.47 -0.50
CA ARG A 167 23.49 -6.20 0.55
C ARG A 167 23.54 -5.38 1.83
N VAL A 168 23.31 -6.04 2.96
CA VAL A 168 23.43 -5.48 4.31
C VAL A 168 24.80 -5.87 4.86
N ASP A 169 25.81 -5.01 4.67
CA ASP A 169 27.19 -5.32 5.09
C ASP A 169 27.34 -5.25 6.62
N ALA A 170 26.61 -4.33 7.26
CA ALA A 170 26.61 -4.16 8.71
C ALA A 170 25.22 -3.73 9.21
N TYR A 171 24.81 -4.28 10.35
CA TYR A 171 23.51 -3.97 10.97
C TYR A 171 23.53 -4.19 12.47
N SER A 172 22.63 -3.55 13.20
CA SER A 172 22.23 -3.97 14.54
C SER A 172 20.87 -4.65 14.49
N ILE A 173 20.57 -5.47 15.50
CA ILE A 173 19.29 -6.15 15.63
C ILE A 173 18.82 -6.11 17.08
N ASP A 174 17.58 -5.67 17.28
CA ASP A 174 16.88 -5.69 18.56
C ASP A 174 15.43 -6.16 18.34
N ASN A 175 14.96 -7.13 19.12
CA ASN A 175 13.63 -7.76 18.95
C ASN A 175 13.27 -8.10 17.49
N PHE A 176 14.26 -8.54 16.69
CA PHE A 176 14.14 -8.84 15.26
C PHE A 176 13.89 -7.63 14.34
N THR A 177 13.90 -6.41 14.89
CA THR A 177 14.03 -5.18 14.13
C THR A 177 15.49 -5.01 13.73
N VAL A 178 15.74 -5.06 12.42
CA VAL A 178 17.05 -4.87 11.82
C VAL A 178 17.22 -3.40 11.51
N THR A 179 18.24 -2.78 12.11
CA THR A 179 18.65 -1.40 11.79
C THR A 179 19.92 -1.47 10.95
N PRO A 180 19.86 -1.13 9.65
CA PRO A 180 21.05 -1.13 8.81
C PRO A 180 22.05 -0.08 9.27
N SER A 181 23.32 -0.48 9.42
CA SER A 181 24.45 0.44 9.65
C SER A 181 25.24 0.68 8.36
N LYS A 182 25.30 -0.33 7.48
CA LYS A 182 25.90 -0.21 6.16
C LYS A 182 25.14 -1.04 5.13
N LEU A 183 24.71 -0.37 4.05
CA LEU A 183 24.10 -1.01 2.88
C LEU A 183 24.97 -0.78 1.65
N THR A 184 25.09 -1.80 0.81
CA THR A 184 25.72 -1.69 -0.50
C THR A 184 24.73 -2.10 -1.59
N ILE A 185 24.59 -1.23 -2.59
CA ILE A 185 23.86 -1.53 -3.82
C ILE A 185 24.82 -2.25 -4.76
N LEU A 186 24.41 -3.43 -5.23
CA LEU A 186 25.18 -4.28 -6.14
C LEU A 186 24.55 -4.27 -7.53
N ASP A 187 25.39 -4.33 -8.57
CA ASP A 187 24.95 -4.58 -9.93
C ASP A 187 24.52 -6.05 -10.14
N GLU A 188 24.06 -6.37 -11.35
CA GLU A 188 23.65 -7.73 -11.74
C GLU A 188 24.78 -8.78 -11.65
N ASN A 189 26.05 -8.33 -11.66
CA ASN A 189 27.23 -9.19 -11.56
C ASN A 189 27.74 -9.30 -10.11
N GLY A 190 27.07 -8.65 -9.14
CA GLY A 190 27.47 -8.62 -7.74
C GLY A 190 28.58 -7.60 -7.42
N ASN A 191 28.92 -6.70 -8.35
CA ASN A 191 29.89 -5.63 -8.07
C ASN A 191 29.22 -4.50 -7.28
N ALA A 192 29.95 -3.93 -6.33
CA ALA A 192 29.50 -2.78 -5.56
C ALA A 192 29.37 -1.54 -6.46
N LEU A 193 28.15 -1.02 -6.59
CA LEU A 193 27.87 0.26 -7.23
C LEU A 193 28.14 1.41 -6.27
N ARG A 194 27.57 1.32 -5.06
CA ARG A 194 27.73 2.33 -4.01
C ARG A 194 27.39 1.76 -2.64
N SER A 195 28.14 2.18 -1.63
CA SER A 195 27.89 1.88 -0.21
C SER A 195 27.42 3.12 0.53
N PHE A 196 26.56 2.90 1.52
CA PHE A 196 25.94 3.93 2.35
C PHE A 196 26.06 3.52 3.80
N GLU A 197 26.42 4.46 4.66
CA GLU A 197 26.54 4.26 6.09
C GLU A 197 25.46 5.08 6.80
N PHE A 198 24.88 4.48 7.83
CA PHE A 198 23.74 5.00 8.58
C PHE A 198 24.08 5.00 10.07
N PRO A 199 23.59 6.00 10.83
CA PRO A 199 23.71 5.97 12.28
C PRO A 199 22.96 4.75 12.83
N THR A 200 23.59 4.00 13.72
CA THR A 200 23.02 2.80 14.31
C THR A 200 23.52 2.62 15.72
N ASP A 201 22.59 2.40 16.65
CA ASP A 201 22.88 2.08 18.04
C ASP A 201 22.92 0.56 18.26
N GLY A 202 23.60 0.14 19.33
CA GLY A 202 23.69 -1.26 19.75
C GLY A 202 24.89 -2.02 19.19
N LYS A 203 24.85 -3.35 19.31
CA LYS A 203 25.93 -4.22 18.83
C LYS A 203 25.84 -4.35 17.31
N ILE A 204 26.90 -3.93 16.61
CA ILE A 204 27.02 -4.10 15.17
C ILE A 204 27.45 -5.53 14.84
N ILE A 205 26.75 -6.13 13.88
CA ILE A 205 27.02 -7.43 13.28
C ILE A 205 27.46 -7.17 11.84
N GLU A 206 28.62 -7.69 11.47
CA GLU A 206 29.16 -7.63 10.11
C GLU A 206 29.05 -9.01 9.45
N LYS A 207 28.40 -9.05 8.29
CA LYS A 207 28.23 -10.26 7.46
C LYS A 207 28.11 -9.85 6.00
N ASP A 208 28.64 -10.67 5.09
CA ASP A 208 28.69 -10.39 3.64
C ASP A 208 27.66 -11.21 2.83
N ASN A 209 26.77 -11.94 3.51
CA ASN A 209 25.74 -12.78 2.91
C ASN A 209 24.31 -12.38 3.31
N ILE A 210 24.13 -11.17 3.84
CA ILE A 210 22.81 -10.64 4.23
C ILE A 210 22.30 -9.70 3.16
N TYR A 211 21.04 -9.85 2.77
CA TYR A 211 20.45 -9.12 1.67
C TYR A 211 19.04 -8.63 2.01
N ILE A 212 18.59 -7.61 1.27
CA ILE A 212 17.21 -7.13 1.30
C ILE A 212 16.58 -7.39 -0.07
N LYS A 213 15.36 -7.91 -0.07
CA LYS A 213 14.64 -8.19 -1.31
C LYS A 213 14.29 -6.88 -2.03
N ASN A 214 14.80 -6.68 -3.24
CA ASN A 214 14.49 -5.53 -4.07
C ASN A 214 14.09 -5.97 -5.48
N GLU A 215 12.82 -6.35 -5.62
CA GLU A 215 12.21 -6.61 -6.94
C GLU A 215 11.43 -5.37 -7.35
N TYR A 216 11.82 -4.72 -8.44
CA TYR A 216 11.04 -3.62 -8.98
C TYR A 216 9.97 -4.14 -9.91
N ASP A 217 8.73 -3.84 -9.55
CA ASP A 217 7.62 -3.94 -10.45
C ASP A 217 7.02 -2.53 -10.64
N LYS A 218 6.87 -2.13 -11.91
CA LYS A 218 6.28 -0.84 -12.28
C LYS A 218 4.77 -0.77 -11.99
N HIS A 219 4.12 -1.91 -11.83
CA HIS A 219 2.70 -2.08 -11.55
C HIS A 219 2.43 -2.45 -10.08
N TYR A 220 3.39 -3.07 -9.39
CA TYR A 220 3.24 -3.53 -8.01
C TYR A 220 4.30 -2.94 -7.07
N THR A 221 3.87 -2.20 -6.06
CA THR A 221 4.76 -1.52 -5.10
C THR A 221 5.18 -2.40 -3.91
N GLY A 222 4.52 -3.54 -3.68
CA GLY A 222 4.61 -4.23 -2.39
C GLY A 222 5.87 -5.00 -2.09
N TYR A 223 6.71 -5.35 -3.07
CA TYR A 223 7.81 -6.30 -2.82
C TYR A 223 9.20 -5.69 -2.73
N GLY A 224 9.47 -4.57 -3.41
CA GLY A 224 10.80 -3.97 -3.47
C GLY A 224 11.01 -2.87 -2.42
N VAL A 225 12.20 -2.84 -1.80
CA VAL A 225 12.60 -1.77 -0.87
C VAL A 225 12.41 -0.39 -1.49
N TYR A 226 12.78 -0.21 -2.76
CA TYR A 226 12.60 1.07 -3.45
C TYR A 226 11.14 1.55 -3.40
N ASN A 227 10.18 0.68 -3.73
CA ASN A 227 8.77 1.03 -3.75
C ASN A 227 8.21 1.25 -2.33
N LYS A 228 8.66 0.44 -1.35
CA LYS A 228 8.31 0.64 0.06
C LYS A 228 8.81 1.98 0.59
N MET A 229 10.05 2.36 0.30
CA MET A 229 10.59 3.69 0.64
C MET A 229 9.82 4.80 -0.08
N LYS A 230 9.50 4.63 -1.37
CA LYS A 230 8.70 5.59 -2.13
C LYS A 230 7.32 5.81 -1.49
N THR A 231 6.69 4.76 -0.96
CA THR A 231 5.44 4.88 -0.21
C THR A 231 5.67 5.61 1.12
N ALA A 232 6.68 5.21 1.91
CA ALA A 232 7.00 5.84 3.19
C ALA A 232 7.30 7.34 3.08
N TYR A 233 8.02 7.77 2.04
CA TYR A 233 8.34 9.18 1.79
C TYR A 233 7.10 10.06 1.50
N LYS A 234 5.95 9.47 1.16
CA LYS A 234 4.68 10.22 1.06
C LYS A 234 4.15 10.64 2.44
N GLY A 235 4.70 10.07 3.52
CA GLY A 235 4.26 10.30 4.89
C GLY A 235 2.95 9.57 5.21
N GLU A 236 2.37 9.91 6.37
CA GLU A 236 1.15 9.28 6.88
C GLU A 236 -0.05 9.53 5.96
N ARG A 237 -0.63 8.44 5.45
CA ARG A 237 -1.77 8.48 4.53
C ARG A 237 -3.07 8.51 5.30
N LYS A 238 -4.13 8.92 4.62
CA LYS A 238 -5.46 8.98 5.21
C LYS A 238 -5.96 7.60 5.68
N VAL A 239 -5.61 6.53 4.97
CA VAL A 239 -5.97 5.16 5.35
C VAL A 239 -5.32 4.74 6.66
N ASP A 240 -4.06 5.14 6.91
CA ASP A 240 -3.32 4.83 8.14
C ASP A 240 -3.99 5.44 9.38
N ARG A 241 -4.45 6.70 9.26
CA ARG A 241 -5.24 7.38 10.31
C ARG A 241 -6.57 6.70 10.56
N ILE A 242 -7.33 6.41 9.50
CA ILE A 242 -8.64 5.74 9.63
C ILE A 242 -8.47 4.36 10.25
N ALA A 243 -7.44 3.59 9.88
CA ALA A 243 -7.16 2.28 10.48
C ALA A 243 -6.88 2.42 11.98
N SER A 244 -6.05 3.39 12.36
CA SER A 244 -5.77 3.68 13.77
C SER A 244 -7.04 4.07 14.55
N ASP A 245 -7.94 4.85 13.96
CA ASP A 245 -9.23 5.24 14.57
C ASP A 245 -10.21 4.06 14.73
N LEU A 246 -10.00 2.97 13.99
CA LEU A 246 -10.83 1.76 14.06
C LEU A 246 -10.33 0.74 15.10
N VAL A 247 -9.05 0.79 15.50
CA VAL A 247 -8.47 -0.10 16.51
C VAL A 247 -9.31 -0.15 17.81
N PRO A 248 -9.77 0.98 18.39
CA PRO A 248 -10.58 0.95 19.61
C PRO A 248 -11.95 0.28 19.47
N LYS A 249 -12.39 0.00 18.24
CA LYS A 249 -13.67 -0.69 17.97
C LYS A 249 -13.54 -2.21 17.97
N ALA A 250 -12.34 -2.76 18.12
CA ALA A 250 -12.16 -4.20 18.21
C ALA A 250 -12.77 -4.75 19.51
N GLU A 251 -13.80 -5.58 19.38
CA GLU A 251 -14.46 -6.24 20.52
C GLU A 251 -13.98 -7.68 20.71
N PHE A 252 -13.30 -7.97 21.80
CA PHE A 252 -12.82 -9.32 22.15
C PHE A 252 -13.84 -10.16 22.92
N SER A 253 -14.96 -9.56 23.37
CA SER A 253 -15.93 -10.20 24.26
C SER A 253 -16.82 -11.24 23.59
N GLN A 254 -16.93 -11.23 22.24
CA GLN A 254 -17.90 -12.04 21.50
C GLN A 254 -17.31 -13.24 20.73
N GLY A 255 -16.09 -13.69 21.05
CA GLY A 255 -15.44 -14.87 20.44
C GLY A 255 -15.00 -14.64 18.99
N LYS A 256 -15.93 -14.41 18.05
CA LYS A 256 -15.65 -13.93 16.70
C LYS A 256 -16.53 -12.74 16.37
N HIS A 257 -15.92 -11.61 16.07
CA HIS A 257 -16.62 -10.42 15.57
C HIS A 257 -15.93 -9.94 14.30
N TYR A 258 -16.70 -9.56 13.29
CA TYR A 258 -16.16 -8.85 12.13
C TYR A 258 -17.17 -7.87 11.58
N GLU A 259 -16.71 -6.69 11.22
CA GLU A 259 -17.52 -5.63 10.65
C GLU A 259 -16.76 -5.05 9.45
N THR A 260 -17.38 -5.05 8.27
CA THR A 260 -16.88 -4.36 7.07
C THR A 260 -17.86 -3.26 6.70
N ASN A 261 -17.37 -2.03 6.59
CA ASN A 261 -18.16 -0.87 6.20
C ASN A 261 -17.51 -0.15 5.03
N HIS A 262 -18.34 0.33 4.11
CA HIS A 262 -17.88 1.18 3.00
C HIS A 262 -18.25 2.64 3.25
N SER A 263 -17.33 3.55 2.90
CA SER A 263 -17.66 4.97 2.80
C SER A 263 -17.21 5.52 1.46
N TYR A 264 -18.08 6.33 0.85
CA TYR A 264 -17.88 6.88 -0.49
C TYR A 264 -17.36 8.31 -0.39
N GLY A 265 -16.32 8.60 -1.16
CA GLY A 265 -15.78 9.94 -1.36
C GLY A 265 -15.74 10.26 -2.85
N PHE A 266 -15.37 11.50 -3.18
CA PHE A 266 -15.22 11.88 -4.57
C PHE A 266 -14.15 11.02 -5.25
N ALA A 267 -14.54 10.36 -6.34
CA ALA A 267 -13.77 9.39 -7.11
C ALA A 267 -13.02 8.36 -6.26
N SER A 268 -13.59 7.97 -5.12
CA SER A 268 -12.96 7.03 -4.21
C SER A 268 -13.93 6.28 -3.30
N ILE A 269 -13.59 5.04 -3.00
CA ILE A 269 -14.30 4.19 -2.03
C ILE A 269 -13.32 3.78 -0.95
N TYR A 270 -13.73 3.86 0.31
CA TYR A 270 -12.96 3.33 1.43
C TYR A 270 -13.66 2.08 1.93
N SER A 271 -12.97 0.95 1.93
CA SER A 271 -13.35 -0.23 2.69
C SER A 271 -12.65 -0.21 4.04
N LYS A 272 -13.43 -0.40 5.10
CA LYS A 272 -12.99 -0.32 6.50
C LYS A 272 -13.41 -1.60 7.18
N HIS A 273 -12.45 -2.29 7.76
CA HIS A 273 -12.71 -3.58 8.37
C HIS A 273 -12.09 -3.68 9.74
N VAL A 274 -12.84 -4.27 10.66
CA VAL A 274 -12.39 -4.67 11.98
C VAL A 274 -12.79 -6.12 12.17
N GLU A 275 -11.85 -6.98 12.51
CA GLU A 275 -12.09 -8.37 12.85
C GLU A 275 -11.39 -8.72 14.16
N THR A 276 -12.09 -9.43 15.03
CA THR A 276 -11.53 -10.09 16.21
C THR A 276 -11.84 -11.58 16.18
N TYR A 277 -10.89 -12.36 16.68
CA TYR A 277 -11.03 -13.80 16.88
C TYR A 277 -10.22 -14.21 18.12
N ASP A 278 -10.90 -14.73 19.13
CA ASP A 278 -10.35 -14.96 20.46
C ASP A 278 -9.71 -13.65 21.00
N ASP A 279 -8.44 -13.67 21.40
CA ASP A 279 -7.69 -12.50 21.85
C ASP A 279 -6.95 -11.78 20.70
N ASN A 280 -7.20 -12.14 19.44
CA ASN A 280 -6.52 -11.55 18.28
C ASN A 280 -7.41 -10.57 17.54
N ALA A 281 -6.81 -9.52 16.98
CA ALA A 281 -7.49 -8.53 16.17
C ALA A 281 -6.72 -8.17 14.90
N TYR A 282 -7.49 -7.82 13.88
CA TYR A 282 -6.99 -7.33 12.61
C TYR A 282 -7.88 -6.21 12.12
N VAL A 283 -7.27 -5.09 11.78
CA VAL A 283 -7.92 -3.94 11.18
C VAL A 283 -7.28 -3.68 9.85
N TYR A 284 -8.10 -3.46 8.82
CA TYR A 284 -7.60 -2.93 7.56
C TYR A 284 -8.46 -1.78 7.04
N VAL A 285 -7.80 -0.89 6.32
CA VAL A 285 -8.48 0.15 5.54
C VAL A 285 -7.86 0.17 4.15
N MET A 286 -8.71 0.00 3.14
CA MET A 286 -8.34 0.17 1.74
C MET A 286 -9.06 1.37 1.16
N ARG A 287 -8.35 2.20 0.41
CA ARG A 287 -8.94 3.28 -0.39
C ARG A 287 -8.72 2.97 -1.85
N PHE A 288 -9.80 2.75 -2.58
CA PHE A 288 -9.82 2.58 -4.03
C PHE A 288 -10.10 3.93 -4.68
N SER A 289 -9.16 4.49 -5.43
CA SER A 289 -9.34 5.74 -6.17
C SER A 289 -9.40 5.50 -7.67
N PHE A 290 -10.55 5.81 -8.27
CA PHE A 290 -10.79 5.74 -9.72
C PHE A 290 -10.72 7.11 -10.39
N ILE A 291 -9.92 8.04 -9.83
CA ILE A 291 -9.88 9.44 -10.25
C ILE A 291 -9.55 9.60 -11.74
N ARG A 292 -8.72 8.71 -12.30
CA ARG A 292 -8.33 8.72 -13.71
C ARG A 292 -9.52 8.37 -14.62
N SER A 293 -10.22 7.28 -14.33
CA SER A 293 -11.48 6.92 -15.02
C SER A 293 -12.55 7.99 -14.87
N PHE A 294 -12.68 8.58 -13.67
CA PHE A 294 -13.60 9.68 -13.41
C PHE A 294 -13.30 10.89 -14.31
N LEU A 295 -12.04 11.33 -14.39
CA LEU A 295 -11.64 12.46 -15.24
C LEU A 295 -11.86 12.16 -16.71
N PHE A 296 -11.52 10.94 -17.17
CA PHE A 296 -11.70 10.50 -18.53
C PHE A 296 -13.17 10.57 -18.97
N TYR A 297 -14.08 9.96 -18.19
CA TYR A 297 -15.51 9.98 -18.51
C TYR A 297 -16.16 11.34 -18.34
N THR A 298 -15.75 12.12 -17.33
CA THR A 298 -16.25 13.49 -17.15
C THR A 298 -15.88 14.37 -18.35
N ALA A 299 -14.68 14.21 -18.91
CA ALA A 299 -14.27 14.92 -20.11
C ALA A 299 -15.09 14.51 -21.34
N ILE A 300 -15.30 13.21 -21.56
CA ILE A 300 -16.09 12.69 -22.70
C ILE A 300 -17.54 13.18 -22.62
N PHE A 301 -18.22 12.92 -21.50
CA PHE A 301 -19.61 13.32 -21.33
C PHE A 301 -19.75 14.85 -21.28
N GLY A 302 -18.79 15.56 -20.67
CA GLY A 302 -18.75 17.02 -20.66
C GLY A 302 -18.67 17.61 -22.08
N LEU A 303 -17.85 17.03 -22.96
CA LEU A 303 -17.75 17.46 -24.36
C LEU A 303 -19.05 17.23 -25.12
N ILE A 304 -19.64 16.02 -25.00
CA ILE A 304 -20.92 15.68 -25.65
C ILE A 304 -22.03 16.64 -25.19
N MET A 305 -22.17 16.82 -23.88
CA MET A 305 -23.19 17.68 -23.29
C MET A 305 -22.99 19.16 -23.66
N THR A 306 -21.74 19.61 -23.77
CA THR A 306 -21.41 20.97 -24.24
C THR A 306 -21.83 21.17 -25.69
N VAL A 307 -21.56 20.21 -26.58
CA VAL A 307 -21.99 20.28 -27.98
C VAL A 307 -23.51 20.35 -28.09
N ILE A 308 -24.24 19.48 -27.37
CA ILE A 308 -25.70 19.48 -27.33
C ILE A 308 -26.24 20.81 -26.81
N PHE A 309 -25.64 21.35 -25.74
CA PHE A 309 -26.04 22.63 -25.15
C PHE A 309 -25.87 23.79 -26.12
N ILE A 310 -24.72 23.86 -26.81
CA ILE A 310 -24.45 24.90 -27.82
C ILE A 310 -25.46 24.79 -28.97
N LEU A 311 -25.72 23.59 -29.48
CA LEU A 311 -26.69 23.37 -30.56
C LEU A 311 -28.11 23.79 -30.15
N LYS A 312 -28.55 23.46 -28.94
CA LYS A 312 -29.85 23.89 -28.40
C LYS A 312 -29.94 25.41 -28.23
N CYS A 313 -28.89 26.04 -27.70
CA CYS A 313 -28.86 27.51 -27.57
C CYS A 313 -28.95 28.20 -28.93
N ARG A 314 -28.19 27.72 -29.93
CA ARG A 314 -28.23 28.24 -31.30
C ARG A 314 -29.60 28.10 -31.95
N LYS A 315 -30.29 26.98 -31.73
CA LYS A 315 -31.66 26.76 -32.25
C LYS A 315 -32.64 27.76 -31.62
N LYS A 316 -32.62 27.91 -30.30
CA LYS A 316 -33.50 28.85 -29.59
C LYS A 316 -33.25 30.31 -29.98
N ASP A 317 -31.99 30.68 -30.19
CA ASP A 317 -31.65 32.03 -30.67
C ASP A 317 -32.18 32.30 -32.09
N LYS A 318 -32.26 31.29 -32.96
CA LYS A 318 -32.90 31.44 -34.26
C LYS A 318 -34.42 31.54 -34.18
N GLU A 319 -35.06 30.81 -33.26
CA GLU A 319 -36.50 30.85 -33.04
C GLU A 319 -36.97 32.17 -32.38
N GLU A 320 -36.14 32.83 -31.57
CA GLU A 320 -36.45 34.17 -31.02
C GLU A 320 -36.30 35.31 -32.05
N TRP A 321 -35.74 35.05 -33.23
CA TRP A 321 -35.53 36.05 -34.30
C TRP A 321 -36.58 36.02 -35.41
N TYR A 322 -37.43 34.99 -35.47
CA TYR A 322 -38.57 34.85 -36.39
C TYR A 322 -39.89 35.08 -35.65
#